data_AF-A0A8H6KIE6-F1
#
_entry.id   AF-A0A8H6KIE6-F1
#
_cell.length_a   1.000
_cell.length_b   1.000
_cell.length_c   1.000
_cell.angle_alpha   90.00
_cell.angle_beta   90.00
_cell.angle_gamma   90.00
#
_symmetry.space_group_name_H-M   'P 1'
#
loop_
_entity.id
_entity.type
_entity.pdbx_description
1 polymer ?
#
loop_
_entity_poly.entity_id
_entity_poly.type
_entity_poly.pdbx_seq_one_letter_code
_entity_poly.pdbx_strand_id
1 'polypeptide(L)'
;MKFTAAAALAALFGAVSAGSKSSDRTFAVLRFNGKELVRTRVDPIVSPGKTASHVHGVMGGSNFGVSATGETLSQSKCTNAMINGDNSAYWFPWLYFQDQKTKKFEPVELFYVNVYYFFDGTDDDIKAFPKGLQIFSGNASTRVVPSSGGKQNLEPADGPIQPVQWTCPRSNYNPASYPTNSDGSTAGIVDPNNEGSGVGFPDQNCDGYGSPLRADVHMPSCYNPDKALDDYQNSMTWPSNKDAQDKRRKNCPPGYIHVPHMFFEVYWNTPKFADRWTPGQGNQPFVLSNGDTAGYSSHADFIAAWDTDVLQQIIDNCNAGSIGMDKCPGLLKGLNTNKDCTIPSPIDEKTDGILDKLPGDNPLGGWSYGSVVGSGSGGGAAVKPAPSGGASASAQPTSAKASAAPSDAVSQENVPKPSSTGVASQLPVQQAPVNPAPTEAAQESSPAAAPTSKLGDKTTTCERKTRTVWKTVTVTASEGAESAAATPVEEYVKARRHVHDHMHRHRSNRK
;
A
#
# COMPACT_ATOMS: atom_id res chain seq x y z
N MET A 1 6.75 -30.71 -61.15
CA MET A 1 6.21 -31.73 -60.22
C MET A 1 7.33 -32.18 -59.29
N LYS A 2 6.99 -32.32 -58.00
CA LYS A 2 7.71 -33.00 -56.91
C LYS A 2 8.74 -32.19 -56.10
N PHE A 3 8.25 -31.88 -54.90
CA PHE A 3 8.90 -31.43 -53.67
C PHE A 3 9.83 -32.48 -53.06
N THR A 4 10.83 -32.00 -52.30
CA THR A 4 11.34 -32.54 -51.01
C THR A 4 12.23 -31.43 -50.41
N ALA A 5 11.87 -30.65 -49.37
CA ALA A 5 11.79 -30.97 -47.93
C ALA A 5 13.06 -31.69 -47.42
N ALA A 6 13.79 -31.34 -46.36
CA ALA A 6 13.70 -30.40 -45.25
C ALA A 6 15.16 -30.17 -44.75
N ALA A 7 15.52 -29.08 -44.08
CA ALA A 7 15.46 -29.01 -42.62
C ALA A 7 15.61 -27.55 -42.16
N ALA A 8 14.50 -26.97 -41.68
CA ALA A 8 14.56 -25.78 -40.85
C ALA A 8 14.80 -26.25 -39.42
N LEU A 9 15.98 -25.91 -38.87
CA LEU A 9 16.27 -26.09 -37.46
C LEU A 9 15.36 -25.13 -36.68
N ALA A 10 14.26 -25.65 -36.13
CA ALA A 10 13.42 -24.91 -35.20
C ALA A 10 14.23 -24.69 -33.92
N ALA A 11 14.83 -23.51 -33.77
CA ALA A 11 15.26 -23.01 -32.48
C ALA A 11 14.01 -22.73 -31.64
N LEU A 12 13.51 -23.76 -30.96
CA LEU A 12 12.63 -23.59 -29.80
C LEU A 12 13.45 -22.86 -28.73
N PHE A 13 13.34 -21.54 -28.69
CA PHE A 13 13.59 -20.82 -27.45
C PHE A 13 12.58 -21.34 -26.43
N GLY A 14 13.03 -22.24 -25.56
CA GLY A 14 12.28 -22.56 -24.36
C GLY A 14 12.09 -21.26 -23.59
N ALA A 15 10.83 -20.82 -23.47
CA ALA A 15 10.48 -19.83 -22.47
C ALA A 15 10.82 -20.45 -21.11
N VAL A 16 11.92 -20.00 -20.51
CA VAL A 16 12.22 -20.33 -19.13
C VAL A 16 11.13 -19.64 -18.31
N SER A 17 10.19 -20.43 -17.78
CA SER A 17 9.16 -19.95 -16.87
C SER A 17 9.81 -19.19 -15.73
N ALA A 18 9.52 -17.89 -15.60
CA ALA A 18 10.18 -17.01 -14.65
C ALA A 18 9.59 -17.14 -13.22
N GLY A 19 8.39 -17.74 -13.08
CA GLY A 19 7.55 -17.54 -11.89
C GLY A 19 7.32 -18.73 -10.95
N SER A 20 7.74 -19.96 -11.25
CA SER A 20 7.48 -21.10 -10.36
C SER A 20 8.68 -22.05 -10.33
N LYS A 21 9.23 -22.26 -9.12
CA LYS A 21 10.34 -23.18 -8.76
C LYS A 21 11.79 -22.69 -8.94
N SER A 22 12.00 -21.44 -9.37
CA SER A 22 13.33 -20.81 -9.34
C SER A 22 13.76 -20.49 -7.91
N SER A 23 15.05 -20.70 -7.60
CA SER A 23 15.63 -20.17 -6.36
C SER A 23 15.89 -18.65 -6.42
N ASP A 24 15.95 -18.11 -7.63
CA ASP A 24 16.24 -16.70 -7.86
C ASP A 24 14.94 -15.91 -8.05
N ARG A 25 14.83 -14.81 -7.30
CA ARG A 25 13.74 -13.84 -7.43
C ARG A 25 13.80 -13.14 -8.78
N THR A 26 12.66 -13.06 -9.45
CA THR A 26 12.43 -12.16 -10.59
C THR A 26 11.51 -11.01 -10.18
N PHE A 27 11.48 -9.94 -10.96
CA PHE A 27 10.55 -8.84 -10.68
C PHE A 27 10.23 -8.00 -11.90
N ALA A 28 9.18 -7.19 -11.80
CA ALA A 28 8.86 -6.15 -12.74
C ALA A 28 8.30 -4.92 -12.01
N VAL A 29 8.55 -3.73 -12.57
CA VAL A 29 8.08 -2.47 -11.97
C VAL A 29 6.83 -1.96 -12.67
N LEU A 30 5.71 -1.95 -11.97
CA LEU A 30 4.51 -1.22 -12.39
C LEU A 30 4.75 0.28 -12.23
N ARG A 31 4.44 1.02 -13.28
CA ARG A 31 4.50 2.49 -13.33
C ARG A 31 3.10 3.03 -13.56
N PHE A 32 2.92 4.30 -13.22
CA PHE A 32 1.68 5.03 -13.45
C PHE A 32 1.89 6.17 -14.45
N ASN A 33 0.87 6.43 -15.26
CA ASN A 33 0.78 7.57 -16.14
C ASN A 33 0.29 8.80 -15.38
N GLY A 34 0.81 9.97 -15.72
CA GLY A 34 0.32 11.23 -15.18
C GLY A 34 0.62 11.42 -13.69
N LYS A 35 -0.31 12.10 -12.99
CA LYS A 35 -0.26 12.36 -11.54
C LYS A 35 -1.07 11.32 -10.77
N GLU A 36 -1.21 11.51 -9.46
CA GLU A 36 -2.14 10.75 -8.64
C GLU A 36 -3.57 10.80 -9.20
N LEU A 37 -4.31 9.70 -9.03
CA LEU A 37 -5.71 9.60 -9.42
C LEU A 37 -6.56 10.61 -8.64
N VAL A 38 -6.31 10.70 -7.33
CA VAL A 38 -6.95 11.62 -6.39
C VAL A 38 -6.13 11.71 -5.10
N ARG A 39 -6.18 12.87 -4.44
CA ARG A 39 -5.75 13.06 -3.05
C ARG A 39 -6.97 13.36 -2.17
N THR A 40 -7.29 12.48 -1.23
CA THR A 40 -8.55 12.58 -0.46
C THR A 40 -8.49 11.81 0.87
N ARG A 41 -9.40 12.12 1.82
CA ARG A 41 -9.57 11.34 3.06
C ARG A 41 -10.52 10.16 2.85
N VAL A 42 -10.09 9.22 2.02
CA VAL A 42 -10.84 8.01 1.72
C VAL A 42 -9.94 6.80 1.95
N ASP A 43 -10.51 5.79 2.60
CA ASP A 43 -9.87 4.51 2.87
C ASP A 43 -10.97 3.45 2.96
N PRO A 44 -11.25 2.72 1.86
CA PRO A 44 -12.30 1.70 1.83
C PRO A 44 -11.94 0.43 2.63
N ILE A 45 -10.69 0.25 3.08
CA ILE A 45 -10.26 -0.90 3.89
C ILE A 45 -10.47 -0.60 5.37
N VAL A 46 -9.87 0.48 5.87
CA VAL A 46 -9.85 0.80 7.31
C VAL A 46 -11.10 1.58 7.72
N SER A 47 -11.69 2.38 6.82
CA SER A 47 -12.85 3.23 7.09
C SER A 47 -13.97 3.05 6.05
N PRO A 48 -14.46 1.81 5.81
CA PRO A 48 -15.45 1.54 4.77
C PRO A 48 -16.72 2.37 4.97
N GLY A 49 -17.14 3.06 3.91
CA GLY A 49 -18.32 3.91 3.86
C GLY A 49 -18.20 5.23 4.63
N LYS A 50 -17.00 5.61 5.09
CA LYS A 50 -16.78 6.81 5.91
C LYS A 50 -15.58 7.61 5.40
N THR A 51 -15.50 8.86 5.83
CA THR A 51 -14.28 9.67 5.68
C THR A 51 -13.17 9.04 6.53
N ALA A 52 -12.01 8.81 5.93
CA ALA A 52 -10.83 8.29 6.62
C ALA A 52 -10.30 9.30 7.65
N SER A 53 -9.46 8.84 8.58
CA SER A 53 -8.85 9.72 9.60
C SER A 53 -7.88 10.72 9.00
N HIS A 54 -7.23 10.40 7.87
CA HIS A 54 -6.21 11.23 7.23
C HIS A 54 -6.25 11.12 5.71
N VAL A 55 -5.45 11.95 5.03
CA VAL A 55 -5.42 12.05 3.56
C VAL A 55 -4.51 11.00 2.95
N HIS A 56 -5.00 10.33 1.92
CA HIS A 56 -4.23 9.44 1.08
C HIS A 56 -3.98 10.02 -0.31
N GLY A 57 -2.84 9.65 -0.90
CA GLY A 57 -2.60 9.73 -2.34
C GLY A 57 -2.97 8.40 -2.97
N VAL A 58 -3.74 8.42 -4.05
CA VAL A 58 -4.30 7.22 -4.66
C VAL A 58 -3.83 7.08 -6.09
N MET A 59 -3.42 5.87 -6.47
CA MET A 59 -3.17 5.45 -7.84
C MET A 59 -4.12 4.31 -8.21
N GLY A 60 -4.40 4.14 -9.50
CA GLY A 60 -5.14 3.01 -10.06
C GLY A 60 -6.47 3.39 -10.71
N GLY A 61 -7.49 2.55 -10.48
CA GLY A 61 -8.79 2.61 -11.14
C GLY A 61 -9.73 3.74 -10.68
N SER A 62 -10.44 4.37 -11.62
CA SER A 62 -11.34 5.51 -11.41
C SER A 62 -12.58 5.24 -10.56
N ASN A 63 -12.89 3.98 -10.21
CA ASN A 63 -13.99 3.67 -9.29
C ASN A 63 -13.54 3.63 -7.83
N PHE A 64 -12.33 4.10 -7.52
CA PHE A 64 -11.92 4.33 -6.14
C PHE A 64 -12.87 5.29 -5.44
N GLY A 65 -13.22 4.99 -4.18
CA GLY A 65 -14.18 5.75 -3.40
C GLY A 65 -14.41 5.14 -2.03
N VAL A 66 -15.27 5.78 -1.23
CA VAL A 66 -15.52 5.44 0.18
C VAL A 66 -15.95 3.99 0.44
N SER A 67 -16.51 3.31 -0.56
CA SER A 67 -16.97 1.93 -0.46
C SER A 67 -16.46 1.06 -1.61
N ALA A 68 -15.30 1.40 -2.17
CA ALA A 68 -14.73 0.65 -3.27
C ALA A 68 -14.43 -0.81 -2.88
N THR A 69 -14.79 -1.73 -3.77
CA THR A 69 -14.51 -3.16 -3.70
C THR A 69 -13.73 -3.59 -4.95
N GLY A 70 -13.23 -4.82 -5.00
CA GLY A 70 -12.61 -5.36 -6.21
C GLY A 70 -13.57 -5.35 -7.41
N GLU A 71 -14.85 -5.64 -7.18
CA GLU A 71 -15.89 -5.63 -8.19
C GLU A 71 -16.10 -4.23 -8.77
N THR A 72 -16.31 -3.22 -7.90
CA THR A 72 -16.52 -1.85 -8.37
C THR A 72 -15.27 -1.31 -9.04
N LEU A 73 -14.08 -1.58 -8.50
CA LEU A 73 -12.82 -1.16 -9.12
C LEU A 73 -12.63 -1.79 -10.49
N SER A 74 -12.97 -3.07 -10.67
CA SER A 74 -12.85 -3.73 -11.99
C SER A 74 -13.72 -3.09 -13.08
N GLN A 75 -14.75 -2.32 -12.70
CA GLN A 75 -15.64 -1.56 -13.59
C GLN A 75 -15.16 -0.10 -13.82
N SER A 76 -13.95 0.26 -13.39
CA SER A 76 -13.39 1.59 -13.59
C SER A 76 -13.38 1.98 -15.08
N LYS A 77 -13.79 3.22 -15.36
CA LYS A 77 -13.82 3.77 -16.72
C LYS A 77 -12.43 4.10 -17.24
N CYS A 78 -11.50 4.39 -16.33
CA CYS A 78 -10.08 4.54 -16.63
C CYS A 78 -9.24 4.09 -15.44
N THR A 79 -7.94 3.94 -15.67
CA THR A 79 -6.91 3.73 -14.64
C THR A 79 -5.73 4.62 -14.99
N ASN A 80 -4.96 5.06 -14.00
CA ASN A 80 -3.65 5.69 -14.25
C ASN A 80 -2.49 4.66 -14.21
N ALA A 81 -2.74 3.36 -13.99
CA ALA A 81 -1.74 2.31 -14.16
C ALA A 81 -1.32 2.15 -15.64
N MET A 82 -0.04 1.89 -15.91
CA MET A 82 0.48 1.79 -17.30
C MET A 82 0.07 0.50 -18.04
N ILE A 83 -0.43 -0.52 -17.33
CA ILE A 83 -0.79 -1.81 -17.91
C ILE A 83 -2.32 -1.89 -18.04
N ASN A 84 -2.83 -2.14 -19.26
CA ASN A 84 -4.26 -2.38 -19.42
C ASN A 84 -4.65 -3.66 -18.71
N GLY A 85 -5.77 -3.62 -18.00
CA GLY A 85 -6.20 -4.73 -17.14
C GLY A 85 -5.86 -4.51 -15.67
N ASP A 86 -5.09 -3.48 -15.30
CA ASP A 86 -4.93 -3.10 -13.90
C ASP A 86 -5.88 -1.96 -13.50
N ASN A 87 -7.02 -2.34 -12.91
CA ASN A 87 -7.95 -1.39 -12.31
C ASN A 87 -7.86 -1.39 -10.78
N SER A 88 -6.80 -1.98 -10.20
CA SER A 88 -6.59 -2.04 -8.75
C SER A 88 -6.48 -0.64 -8.15
N ALA A 89 -6.56 -0.55 -6.82
CA ALA A 89 -6.30 0.70 -6.10
C ALA A 89 -5.06 0.54 -5.23
N TYR A 90 -4.18 1.55 -5.26
CA TYR A 90 -2.93 1.63 -4.50
C TYR A 90 -2.92 2.97 -3.77
N TRP A 91 -2.84 2.98 -2.45
CA TRP A 91 -2.79 4.25 -1.73
C TRP A 91 -1.89 4.23 -0.50
N PHE A 92 -1.52 5.43 -0.06
CA PHE A 92 -0.54 5.68 0.98
C PHE A 92 -0.80 7.06 1.60
N PRO A 93 -0.38 7.32 2.86
CA PRO A 93 -0.59 8.61 3.52
C PRO A 93 0.17 9.72 2.79
N TRP A 94 -0.50 10.87 2.62
CA TRP A 94 0.11 12.01 1.96
C TRP A 94 1.15 12.70 2.84
N LEU A 95 2.24 13.21 2.25
CA LEU A 95 3.26 13.98 2.94
C LEU A 95 2.99 15.49 2.84
N TYR A 96 3.11 16.19 3.97
CA TYR A 96 3.04 17.64 4.06
C TYR A 96 4.36 18.21 4.54
N PHE A 97 4.69 19.42 4.11
CA PHE A 97 5.74 20.26 4.67
C PHE A 97 5.10 21.23 5.66
N GLN A 98 5.59 21.26 6.89
CA GLN A 98 5.26 22.29 7.87
C GLN A 98 6.32 23.39 7.83
N ASP A 99 5.91 24.60 7.44
CA ASP A 99 6.79 25.75 7.47
C ASP A 99 7.12 26.14 8.92
N GLN A 100 8.40 26.08 9.30
CA GLN A 100 8.80 26.31 10.69
C GLN A 100 8.55 27.75 11.16
N LYS A 101 8.46 28.73 10.25
CA LYS A 101 8.23 30.15 10.58
C LYS A 101 6.75 30.45 10.73
N THR A 102 5.93 30.00 9.77
CA THR A 102 4.49 30.32 9.74
C THR A 102 3.63 29.28 10.43
N LYS A 103 4.17 28.08 10.68
CA LYS A 103 3.48 26.88 11.19
C LYS A 103 2.37 26.35 10.29
N LYS A 104 2.26 26.86 9.06
CA LYS A 104 1.31 26.40 8.05
C LYS A 104 1.83 25.16 7.32
N PHE A 105 0.91 24.45 6.68
CA PHE A 105 1.18 23.22 5.95
C PHE A 105 1.00 23.42 4.45
N GLU A 106 1.86 22.76 3.68
CA GLU A 106 1.76 22.66 2.23
C GLU A 106 1.91 21.18 1.85
N PRO A 107 1.08 20.63 0.95
CA PRO A 107 1.29 19.27 0.49
C PRO A 107 2.60 19.18 -0.29
N VAL A 108 3.41 18.17 0.02
CA VAL A 108 4.59 17.85 -0.79
C VAL A 108 4.08 17.18 -2.08
N GLU A 109 4.51 17.70 -3.23
CA GLU A 109 4.13 17.12 -4.52
C GLU A 109 4.70 15.71 -4.66
N LEU A 110 3.89 14.79 -5.16
CA LEU A 110 4.34 13.46 -5.55
C LEU A 110 5.27 13.59 -6.76
N PHE A 111 6.50 13.09 -6.64
CA PHE A 111 7.45 13.09 -7.75
C PHE A 111 7.13 11.95 -8.72
N TYR A 112 7.02 10.72 -8.21
CA TYR A 112 6.41 9.57 -8.89
C TYR A 112 6.16 8.43 -7.89
N VAL A 113 5.39 7.42 -8.33
CA VAL A 113 5.20 6.16 -7.61
C VAL A 113 5.57 5.02 -8.53
N ASN A 114 6.27 4.04 -8.00
CA ASN A 114 6.43 2.73 -8.60
C ASN A 114 5.90 1.66 -7.64
N VAL A 115 5.33 0.59 -8.20
CA VAL A 115 5.02 -0.61 -7.42
C VAL A 115 5.80 -1.77 -8.03
N TYR A 116 6.71 -2.33 -7.26
CA TYR A 116 7.47 -3.49 -7.66
C TYR A 116 6.64 -4.73 -7.38
N TYR A 117 6.53 -5.59 -8.38
CA TYR A 117 5.97 -6.92 -8.25
C TYR A 117 7.14 -7.89 -8.22
N PHE A 118 7.47 -8.37 -7.02
CA PHE A 118 8.46 -9.41 -6.81
C PHE A 118 7.81 -10.78 -6.96
N PHE A 119 8.43 -11.61 -7.79
CA PHE A 119 8.14 -13.04 -7.89
C PHE A 119 9.30 -13.73 -7.17
N ASP A 120 9.15 -13.82 -5.84
CA ASP A 120 10.19 -14.33 -4.94
C ASP A 120 10.56 -15.77 -5.33
N GLY A 121 11.84 -16.13 -5.12
CA GLY A 121 12.23 -17.52 -5.24
C GLY A 121 11.45 -18.34 -4.22
N THR A 122 10.75 -19.38 -4.66
CA THR A 122 9.84 -20.14 -3.80
C THR A 122 9.73 -21.58 -4.29
N ASP A 123 9.33 -22.49 -3.41
CA ASP A 123 8.94 -23.85 -3.76
C ASP A 123 7.45 -23.95 -4.13
N ASP A 124 6.69 -22.89 -3.88
CA ASP A 124 5.27 -22.76 -4.20
C ASP A 124 5.05 -22.26 -5.64
N ASP A 125 3.79 -22.20 -6.07
CA ASP A 125 3.39 -21.46 -7.27
C ASP A 125 2.89 -20.07 -6.87
N ILE A 126 3.42 -19.02 -7.50
CA ILE A 126 2.88 -17.67 -7.39
C ILE A 126 1.66 -17.53 -8.31
N LYS A 127 0.54 -17.06 -7.76
CA LYS A 127 -0.73 -16.86 -8.47
C LYS A 127 -1.13 -15.40 -8.50
N ALA A 128 -1.85 -14.99 -9.55
CA ALA A 128 -2.46 -13.67 -9.61
C ALA A 128 -3.35 -13.41 -8.38
N PHE A 129 -3.41 -12.15 -7.93
CA PHE A 129 -4.29 -11.77 -6.83
C PHE A 129 -5.74 -12.15 -7.14
N PRO A 130 -6.46 -12.79 -6.20
CA PRO A 130 -7.91 -12.86 -6.28
C PRO A 130 -8.48 -11.43 -6.33
N LYS A 131 -9.43 -11.19 -7.23
CA LYS A 131 -10.11 -9.89 -7.32
C LYS A 131 -10.79 -9.58 -5.98
N GLY A 132 -10.53 -8.39 -5.45
CA GLY A 132 -11.05 -7.92 -4.17
C GLY A 132 -10.13 -8.19 -2.99
N LEU A 133 -9.01 -8.91 -3.17
CA LEU A 133 -8.03 -9.10 -2.09
C LEU A 133 -7.56 -7.73 -1.58
N GLN A 134 -7.74 -7.51 -0.28
CA GLN A 134 -7.32 -6.32 0.44
C GLN A 134 -6.02 -6.60 1.19
N ILE A 135 -5.03 -5.74 1.00
CA ILE A 135 -3.73 -5.84 1.67
C ILE A 135 -3.41 -4.49 2.30
N PHE A 136 -3.05 -4.52 3.57
CA PHE A 136 -2.56 -3.38 4.34
C PHE A 136 -1.18 -3.73 4.91
N SER A 137 -0.24 -2.80 4.85
CA SER A 137 1.09 -2.99 5.44
C SER A 137 1.63 -1.70 6.06
N GLY A 138 2.26 -1.83 7.22
CA GLY A 138 2.66 -0.70 8.07
C GLY A 138 1.68 -0.52 9.25
N ASN A 139 1.70 0.64 9.88
CA ASN A 139 0.81 0.94 11.00
C ASN A 139 0.59 2.45 11.15
N ALA A 140 -0.61 2.92 10.80
CA ALA A 140 -0.97 4.34 10.84
C ALA A 140 -0.94 4.98 12.25
N SER A 141 -0.85 4.18 13.32
CA SER A 141 -0.84 4.66 14.71
C SER A 141 0.55 4.75 15.34
N THR A 142 1.59 4.20 14.70
CA THR A 142 2.94 4.19 15.28
C THR A 142 3.49 5.61 15.38
N ARG A 143 3.99 6.01 16.55
CA ARG A 143 4.63 7.33 16.79
C ARG A 143 5.99 7.22 17.47
N VAL A 144 6.43 5.99 17.73
CA VAL A 144 7.68 5.68 18.41
C VAL A 144 8.51 4.78 17.52
N VAL A 145 9.82 4.76 17.79
CA VAL A 145 10.75 3.88 17.09
C VAL A 145 10.30 2.40 17.23
N PRO A 146 10.23 1.64 16.12
CA PRO A 146 10.04 0.20 16.17
C PRO A 146 11.16 -0.51 16.91
N SER A 147 10.84 -1.61 17.60
CA SER A 147 11.83 -2.41 18.36
C SER A 147 12.91 -3.05 17.49
N SER A 148 12.71 -3.11 16.17
CA SER A 148 13.70 -3.57 15.18
C SER A 148 14.82 -2.55 14.92
N GLY A 149 14.74 -1.34 15.49
CA GLY A 149 15.64 -0.24 15.16
C GLY A 149 15.44 0.22 13.71
N GLY A 150 16.54 0.62 13.05
CA GLY A 150 16.49 1.11 11.66
C GLY A 150 16.49 0.01 10.58
N LYS A 151 16.69 -1.26 10.95
CA LYS A 151 16.81 -2.38 9.99
C LYS A 151 15.44 -2.78 9.43
N GLN A 152 15.34 -2.94 8.11
CA GLN A 152 14.19 -3.61 7.50
C GLN A 152 14.17 -5.09 7.87
N ASN A 153 12.99 -5.61 8.24
CA ASN A 153 12.81 -7.04 8.45
C ASN A 153 11.52 -7.53 7.80
N LEU A 154 11.66 -8.39 6.80
CA LEU A 154 10.55 -9.06 6.11
C LEU A 154 10.52 -10.57 6.39
N GLU A 155 11.46 -11.09 7.18
CA GLU A 155 11.54 -12.50 7.56
C GLU A 155 11.01 -12.67 8.99
N PRO A 156 9.84 -13.31 9.17
CA PRO A 156 9.28 -13.53 10.50
C PRO A 156 10.23 -14.26 11.46
N ALA A 157 11.11 -15.13 10.95
CA ALA A 157 12.07 -15.85 11.76
C ALA A 157 13.19 -14.96 12.33
N ASP A 158 13.45 -13.80 11.73
CA ASP A 158 14.52 -12.88 12.15
C ASP A 158 14.05 -11.84 13.20
N GLY A 159 12.77 -11.89 13.59
CA GLY A 159 12.17 -11.01 14.61
C GLY A 159 10.88 -10.33 14.14
N PRO A 160 10.43 -9.27 14.84
CA PRO A 160 9.26 -8.50 14.43
C PRO A 160 9.40 -7.98 13.01
N ILE A 161 8.32 -8.05 12.24
CA ILE A 161 8.29 -7.52 10.88
C ILE A 161 8.35 -5.99 10.92
N GLN A 162 9.26 -5.43 10.15
CA GLN A 162 9.39 -4.00 9.90
C GLN A 162 9.41 -3.78 8.38
N PRO A 163 8.23 -3.60 7.75
CA PRO A 163 8.11 -3.57 6.31
C PRO A 163 8.26 -2.17 5.72
N VAL A 164 8.42 -1.16 6.59
CA VAL A 164 8.42 0.26 6.23
C VAL A 164 9.79 0.86 6.50
N GLN A 165 10.32 1.57 5.51
CA GLN A 165 11.51 2.40 5.63
C GLN A 165 11.29 3.74 4.93
N TRP A 166 12.16 4.68 5.25
CA TRP A 166 12.39 5.89 4.47
C TRP A 166 13.76 5.78 3.84
N THR A 167 13.86 6.17 2.58
CA THR A 167 15.14 6.31 1.88
C THR A 167 15.36 7.77 1.54
N CYS A 168 16.54 8.26 1.86
CA CYS A 168 17.03 9.58 1.54
C CYS A 168 18.27 9.47 0.65
N PRO A 169 18.08 9.31 -0.67
CA PRO A 169 19.19 9.26 -1.60
C PRO A 169 19.92 10.60 -1.58
N ARG A 170 21.26 10.54 -1.46
CA ARG A 170 22.11 11.72 -1.43
C ARG A 170 23.31 11.59 -2.34
N SER A 171 23.80 12.74 -2.80
CA SER A 171 25.04 12.84 -3.57
C SER A 171 26.25 12.43 -2.72
N ASN A 172 26.17 12.69 -1.41
CA ASN A 172 27.16 12.34 -0.40
C ASN A 172 26.46 12.06 0.95
N TYR A 173 26.90 11.01 1.66
CA TYR A 173 26.43 10.64 3.01
C TYR A 173 27.34 11.16 4.11
N ASN A 174 28.16 12.17 3.84
CA ASN A 174 28.88 12.94 4.85
C ASN A 174 28.41 14.41 4.82
N PRO A 175 27.65 14.89 5.83
CA PRO A 175 27.20 14.16 7.03
C PRO A 175 26.18 13.05 6.70
N ALA A 176 25.99 12.07 7.58
CA ALA A 176 25.05 10.96 7.39
C ALA A 176 23.60 11.46 7.23
N SER A 177 22.77 10.75 6.46
CA SER A 177 21.33 11.09 6.27
C SER A 177 20.53 11.03 7.58
N TYR A 178 21.00 10.23 8.51
CA TYR A 178 20.47 10.03 9.84
C TYR A 178 21.61 10.21 10.84
N PRO A 179 21.37 10.78 12.03
CA PRO A 179 22.39 10.83 13.07
C PRO A 179 22.89 9.42 13.43
N THR A 180 24.20 9.21 13.47
CA THR A 180 24.81 7.89 13.72
C THR A 180 24.46 7.31 15.10
N ASN A 181 24.13 8.16 16.07
CA ASN A 181 23.73 7.78 17.43
C ASN A 181 22.25 8.12 17.69
N SER A 182 21.42 8.18 16.65
CA SER A 182 19.98 8.43 16.81
C SER A 182 19.33 7.32 17.64
N ASP A 183 18.61 7.72 18.69
CA ASP A 183 17.74 6.85 19.49
C ASP A 183 16.27 6.90 19.03
N GLY A 184 15.99 7.59 17.92
CA GLY A 184 14.65 7.75 17.38
C GLY A 184 13.85 8.93 17.96
N SER A 185 14.40 9.70 18.90
CA SER A 185 13.69 10.76 19.64
C SER A 185 13.61 12.12 18.93
N THR A 186 14.54 12.40 18.02
CA THR A 186 14.66 13.67 17.28
C THR A 186 14.88 13.49 15.78
N ALA A 187 15.29 12.30 15.36
CA ALA A 187 15.43 11.88 13.98
C ALA A 187 15.13 10.38 13.89
N GLY A 188 14.94 9.87 12.67
CA GLY A 188 14.86 8.43 12.45
C GLY A 188 16.16 7.69 12.79
N ILE A 189 16.12 6.36 12.70
CA ILE A 189 17.27 5.49 12.94
C ILE A 189 17.74 4.89 11.63
N VAL A 190 19.03 5.01 11.35
CA VAL A 190 19.66 4.46 10.14
C VAL A 190 19.56 2.93 10.08
N ASP A 191 19.35 2.39 8.88
CA ASP A 191 19.57 0.96 8.65
C ASP A 191 21.06 0.65 8.77
N PRO A 192 21.47 -0.28 9.64
CA PRO A 192 22.88 -0.61 9.82
C PRO A 192 23.58 -1.13 8.56
N ASN A 193 22.82 -1.54 7.53
CA ASN A 193 23.35 -2.06 6.26
C ASN A 193 23.14 -1.09 5.09
N ASN A 194 22.52 0.07 5.31
CA ASN A 194 22.24 1.04 4.26
C ASN A 194 22.16 2.47 4.81
N GLU A 195 23.24 3.24 4.67
CA GLU A 195 23.37 4.62 5.17
C GLU A 195 22.35 5.61 4.58
N GLY A 196 21.74 5.26 3.45
CA GLY A 196 20.71 6.05 2.80
C GLY A 196 19.28 5.71 3.21
N SER A 197 19.08 4.66 4.02
CA SER A 197 17.77 4.22 4.47
C SER A 197 17.69 4.14 5.98
N GLY A 198 16.47 4.19 6.50
CA GLY A 198 16.23 4.02 7.92
C GLY A 198 14.75 3.94 8.24
N VAL A 199 14.45 3.89 9.52
CA VAL A 199 13.08 3.93 10.04
C VAL A 199 12.84 5.30 10.65
N GLY A 200 11.70 5.90 10.29
CA GLY A 200 11.43 7.31 10.55
C GLY A 200 12.14 8.25 9.58
N PHE A 201 11.81 9.54 9.63
CA PHE A 201 12.34 10.52 8.70
C PHE A 201 13.84 10.80 8.94
N PRO A 202 14.62 11.01 7.86
CA PRO A 202 15.99 11.50 7.96
C PRO A 202 16.03 12.94 8.48
N ASP A 203 17.20 13.40 8.94
CA ASP A 203 17.39 14.80 9.35
C ASP A 203 18.16 15.62 8.32
N GLN A 204 18.32 15.09 7.10
CA GLN A 204 19.03 15.73 5.99
C GLN A 204 18.14 15.97 4.77
N ASN A 205 18.54 16.94 3.93
CA ASN A 205 17.99 17.08 2.58
C ASN A 205 18.41 15.88 1.71
N CYS A 206 17.46 15.29 0.99
CA CYS A 206 17.70 14.21 0.04
C CYS A 206 18.00 14.81 -1.34
N ASP A 207 19.29 15.05 -1.62
CA ASP A 207 19.80 15.77 -2.78
C ASP A 207 20.32 14.84 -3.90
N GLY A 208 20.03 13.54 -3.80
CA GLY A 208 20.38 12.57 -4.83
C GLY A 208 19.72 12.95 -6.16
N TYR A 209 20.49 12.87 -7.25
CA TYR A 209 19.98 13.20 -8.58
C TYR A 209 18.70 12.39 -8.90
N GLY A 210 17.62 13.10 -9.23
CA GLY A 210 16.32 12.52 -9.57
C GLY A 210 15.69 11.66 -8.47
N SER A 211 16.19 11.75 -7.23
CA SER A 211 15.92 10.79 -6.17
C SER A 211 15.63 11.50 -4.85
N PRO A 212 14.44 12.11 -4.69
CA PRO A 212 14.10 12.83 -3.48
C PRO A 212 13.70 11.87 -2.33
N LEU A 213 13.15 12.38 -1.22
CA LEU A 213 12.74 11.54 -0.09
C LEU A 213 11.73 10.48 -0.55
N ARG A 214 11.97 9.23 -0.17
CA ARG A 214 11.22 8.07 -0.63
C ARG A 214 10.63 7.29 0.54
N ALA A 215 9.35 6.98 0.48
CA ALA A 215 8.71 6.03 1.39
C ALA A 215 8.73 4.63 0.76
N ASP A 216 9.20 3.67 1.54
CA ASP A 216 9.38 2.28 1.14
C ASP A 216 8.42 1.42 1.96
N VAL A 217 7.43 0.78 1.32
CA VAL A 217 6.47 -0.09 2.01
C VAL A 217 6.37 -1.44 1.31
N HIS A 218 6.83 -2.50 1.97
CA HIS A 218 6.66 -3.87 1.52
C HIS A 218 5.34 -4.46 1.99
N MET A 219 4.76 -5.38 1.22
CA MET A 219 3.50 -6.05 1.56
C MET A 219 3.68 -7.56 1.74
N PRO A 220 2.91 -8.19 2.65
CA PRO A 220 2.86 -9.64 2.77
C PRO A 220 2.36 -10.28 1.47
N SER A 221 2.79 -11.51 1.19
CA SER A 221 2.58 -12.18 -0.11
C SER A 221 1.99 -13.59 0.01
N CYS A 222 1.48 -13.97 1.18
CA CYS A 222 0.77 -15.24 1.38
C CYS A 222 -0.67 -14.97 1.80
N TYR A 223 -1.61 -15.30 0.93
CA TYR A 223 -3.05 -15.16 1.16
C TYR A 223 -3.63 -16.45 1.76
N ASN A 224 -4.41 -16.34 2.83
CA ASN A 224 -5.16 -17.42 3.44
C ASN A 224 -6.54 -17.58 2.75
N PRO A 225 -6.77 -18.63 1.94
CA PRO A 225 -8.04 -18.83 1.27
C PRO A 225 -9.22 -19.14 2.22
N ASP A 226 -8.96 -19.46 3.49
CA ASP A 226 -10.00 -19.65 4.51
C ASP A 226 -10.52 -18.31 5.09
N LYS A 227 -9.93 -17.19 4.69
CA LYS A 227 -10.32 -15.84 5.11
C LYS A 227 -10.96 -15.08 3.95
N ALA A 228 -11.92 -14.24 4.29
CA ALA A 228 -12.54 -13.34 3.34
C ALA A 228 -11.47 -12.41 2.75
N LEU A 229 -11.66 -12.02 1.49
CA LEU A 229 -10.70 -11.18 0.76
C LEU A 229 -10.55 -9.78 1.38
N ASP A 230 -11.57 -9.32 2.09
CA ASP A 230 -11.63 -8.06 2.82
C ASP A 230 -11.25 -8.17 4.31
N ASP A 231 -10.92 -9.38 4.80
CA ASP A 231 -10.37 -9.58 6.14
C ASP A 231 -8.86 -9.25 6.15
N TYR A 232 -8.52 -8.00 5.77
CA TYR A 232 -7.14 -7.54 5.57
C TYR A 232 -6.24 -7.73 6.81
N GLN A 233 -6.84 -7.85 8.00
CA GLN A 233 -6.13 -8.04 9.26
C GLN A 233 -5.63 -9.48 9.44
N ASN A 234 -6.30 -10.46 8.84
CA ASN A 234 -6.04 -11.88 9.09
C ASN A 234 -5.84 -12.71 7.80
N SER A 235 -6.13 -12.14 6.63
CA SER A 235 -6.06 -12.83 5.34
C SER A 235 -4.64 -12.94 4.79
N MET A 236 -3.72 -12.06 5.21
CA MET A 236 -2.37 -12.01 4.67
C MET A 236 -1.31 -12.33 5.72
N THR A 237 -0.24 -13.01 5.31
CA THR A 237 0.96 -13.23 6.12
C THR A 237 2.23 -13.16 5.28
N TRP A 238 3.36 -13.02 5.95
CA TRP A 238 4.68 -12.94 5.32
C TRP A 238 5.19 -14.35 5.00
N PRO A 239 5.75 -14.58 3.79
CA PRO A 239 6.43 -15.82 3.50
C PRO A 239 7.71 -15.92 4.32
N SER A 240 8.23 -17.14 4.50
CA SER A 240 9.43 -17.39 5.29
C SER A 240 10.34 -18.42 4.62
N ASN A 241 11.65 -18.35 4.89
CA ASN A 241 12.58 -19.38 4.45
C ASN A 241 12.60 -20.62 5.34
N LYS A 242 11.87 -20.62 6.46
CA LYS A 242 11.90 -21.69 7.47
C LYS A 242 11.60 -23.07 6.91
N ASP A 243 10.56 -23.16 6.08
CA ASP A 243 10.08 -24.42 5.50
C ASP A 243 10.48 -24.53 4.02
N ALA A 244 11.45 -23.72 3.57
CA ALA A 244 11.91 -23.70 2.20
C ALA A 244 13.12 -24.62 1.98
N GLN A 245 13.27 -25.11 0.74
CA GLN A 245 14.35 -26.02 0.37
C GLN A 245 15.74 -25.40 0.57
N ASP A 246 15.87 -24.07 0.45
CA ASP A 246 17.09 -23.34 0.81
C ASP A 246 16.80 -21.92 1.30
N LYS A 247 17.77 -21.29 1.96
CA LYS A 247 17.61 -19.99 2.65
C LYS A 247 17.26 -18.81 1.73
N ARG A 248 17.45 -18.93 0.41
CA ARG A 248 17.13 -17.89 -0.57
C ARG A 248 15.66 -17.91 -0.97
N ARG A 249 14.96 -19.03 -0.72
CA ARG A 249 13.54 -19.17 -1.01
C ARG A 249 12.69 -18.69 0.14
N LYS A 250 11.48 -18.23 -0.18
CA LYS A 250 10.44 -17.81 0.77
C LYS A 250 9.17 -18.57 0.40
N ASN A 251 8.71 -19.43 1.29
CA ASN A 251 7.49 -20.22 1.11
C ASN A 251 6.37 -19.66 1.96
N CYS A 252 5.15 -19.85 1.48
CA CYS A 252 3.96 -19.60 2.26
C CYS A 252 3.68 -20.74 3.24
N PRO A 253 2.99 -20.46 4.35
CA PRO A 253 2.52 -21.54 5.22
C PRO A 253 1.64 -22.53 4.45
N PRO A 254 1.59 -23.81 4.84
CA PRO A 254 0.76 -24.80 4.19
C PRO A 254 -0.71 -24.35 4.07
N GLY A 255 -1.29 -24.49 2.87
CA GLY A 255 -2.67 -24.10 2.57
C GLY A 255 -2.84 -22.65 2.12
N TYR A 256 -1.81 -21.80 2.23
CA TYR A 256 -1.85 -20.43 1.74
C TYR A 256 -1.54 -20.37 0.24
N ILE A 257 -2.12 -19.38 -0.43
CA ILE A 257 -1.83 -19.05 -1.83
C ILE A 257 -0.73 -18.01 -1.86
N HIS A 258 0.38 -18.33 -2.53
CA HIS A 258 1.45 -17.37 -2.76
C HIS A 258 1.00 -16.40 -3.86
N VAL A 259 0.99 -15.10 -3.56
CA VAL A 259 0.67 -14.02 -4.49
C VAL A 259 1.90 -13.11 -4.68
N PRO A 260 1.95 -12.19 -5.66
CA PRO A 260 3.10 -11.32 -5.82
C PRO A 260 3.42 -10.52 -4.55
N HIS A 261 4.70 -10.46 -4.18
CA HIS A 261 5.16 -9.56 -3.13
C HIS A 261 5.27 -8.15 -3.70
N MET A 262 4.42 -7.24 -3.20
CA MET A 262 4.45 -5.85 -3.63
C MET A 262 5.39 -5.01 -2.77
N PHE A 263 6.08 -4.09 -3.42
CA PHE A 263 6.84 -3.05 -2.76
C PHE A 263 6.50 -1.70 -3.37
N PHE A 264 5.93 -0.82 -2.54
CA PHE A 264 5.55 0.53 -2.92
C PHE A 264 6.75 1.44 -2.72
N GLU A 265 7.10 2.14 -3.79
CA GLU A 265 8.18 3.10 -3.84
C GLU A 265 7.58 4.47 -4.16
N VAL A 266 7.39 5.30 -3.12
CA VAL A 266 6.70 6.58 -3.21
C VAL A 266 7.69 7.73 -3.04
N TYR A 267 7.95 8.49 -4.11
CA TYR A 267 8.87 9.62 -4.07
C TYR A 267 8.13 10.95 -3.87
N TRP A 268 8.62 11.74 -2.93
CA TRP A 268 8.10 13.05 -2.59
C TRP A 268 9.07 14.12 -3.08
N ASN A 269 8.59 15.17 -3.74
CA ASN A 269 9.44 16.26 -4.26
C ASN A 269 9.91 17.22 -3.14
N THR A 270 10.65 16.68 -2.16
CA THR A 270 11.22 17.42 -1.03
C THR A 270 12.30 18.45 -1.40
N PRO A 271 13.07 18.34 -2.50
CA PRO A 271 14.03 19.36 -2.90
C PRO A 271 13.43 20.77 -3.07
N LYS A 272 12.14 20.88 -3.40
CA LYS A 272 11.41 22.16 -3.48
C LYS A 272 11.41 22.95 -2.17
N PHE A 273 11.67 22.29 -1.04
CA PHE A 273 11.65 22.88 0.30
C PHE A 273 13.04 23.05 0.89
N ALA A 274 14.12 22.69 0.18
CA ALA A 274 15.48 22.60 0.73
C ALA A 274 15.96 23.91 1.39
N ASP A 275 15.59 25.07 0.83
CA ASP A 275 15.98 26.40 1.33
C ASP A 275 15.07 26.95 2.45
N ARG A 276 14.05 26.18 2.88
CA ARG A 276 13.03 26.61 3.84
C ARG A 276 13.21 26.01 5.24
N TRP A 277 14.26 25.22 5.46
CA TRP A 277 14.61 24.64 6.75
C TRP A 277 16.11 24.39 6.84
N THR A 278 16.60 24.03 8.03
CA THR A 278 18.02 23.75 8.26
C THR A 278 18.22 22.26 8.60
N PRO A 279 18.89 21.49 7.72
CA PRO A 279 19.28 20.11 7.99
C PRO A 279 20.16 19.91 9.23
N GLY A 280 20.15 18.70 9.79
CA GLY A 280 21.03 18.28 10.89
C GLY A 280 20.69 18.86 12.26
N GLN A 281 19.50 19.43 12.43
CA GLN A 281 19.06 20.06 13.68
C GLN A 281 18.19 19.15 14.56
N GLY A 282 17.99 17.87 14.19
CA GLY A 282 17.07 16.97 14.89
C GLY A 282 15.61 17.44 14.87
N ASN A 283 15.23 18.21 13.85
CA ASN A 283 13.86 18.71 13.65
C ASN A 283 13.60 18.98 12.16
N GLN A 284 13.22 17.93 11.42
CA GLN A 284 12.87 18.02 10.01
C GLN A 284 11.39 18.45 9.81
N PRO A 285 11.04 19.10 8.69
CA PRO A 285 9.77 19.80 8.54
C PRO A 285 8.62 18.95 7.94
N PHE A 286 8.88 17.71 7.55
CA PHE A 286 7.88 16.87 6.87
C PHE A 286 7.00 16.11 7.86
N VAL A 287 5.72 16.00 7.54
CA VAL A 287 4.70 15.40 8.41
C VAL A 287 3.76 14.56 7.56
N LEU A 288 3.48 13.33 7.97
CA LEU A 288 2.44 12.53 7.33
C LEU A 288 1.05 13.10 7.64
N SER A 289 0.10 12.88 6.76
CA SER A 289 -1.25 13.47 6.84
C SER A 289 -2.05 13.12 8.11
N ASN A 290 -1.65 12.07 8.83
CA ASN A 290 -2.18 11.69 10.15
C ASN A 290 -1.49 12.40 11.32
N GLY A 291 -0.70 13.44 11.03
CA GLY A 291 0.03 14.24 12.00
C GLY A 291 1.35 13.66 12.49
N ASP A 292 1.80 12.53 11.95
CA ASP A 292 3.08 11.94 12.34
C ASP A 292 4.27 12.73 11.80
N THR A 293 4.98 13.39 12.72
CA THR A 293 6.19 14.16 12.42
C THR A 293 7.43 13.29 12.37
N ALA A 294 7.37 12.04 12.86
CA ALA A 294 8.51 11.13 12.94
C ALA A 294 8.60 10.16 11.76
N GLY A 295 7.49 9.93 11.04
CA GLY A 295 7.42 9.10 9.84
C GLY A 295 7.26 7.60 10.14
N TYR A 296 7.10 7.21 11.41
CA TYR A 296 6.95 5.81 11.82
C TYR A 296 5.59 5.19 11.45
N SER A 297 4.60 6.03 11.14
CA SER A 297 3.25 5.59 10.77
C SER A 297 2.99 5.46 9.28
N SER A 298 4.05 5.55 8.47
CA SER A 298 3.93 5.27 7.05
C SER A 298 3.40 3.84 6.85
N HIS A 299 2.57 3.69 5.83
CA HIS A 299 1.87 2.46 5.48
C HIS A 299 1.41 2.55 4.03
N ALA A 300 0.90 1.45 3.51
CA ALA A 300 0.27 1.41 2.20
C ALA A 300 -0.84 0.38 2.19
N ASP A 301 -1.76 0.60 1.26
CA ASP A 301 -2.99 -0.13 1.12
C ASP A 301 -3.22 -0.52 -0.33
N PHE A 302 -3.89 -1.64 -0.52
CA PHE A 302 -4.15 -2.20 -1.84
C PHE A 302 -5.48 -2.93 -1.88
N ILE A 303 -6.25 -2.72 -2.95
CA ILE A 303 -7.35 -3.59 -3.35
C ILE A 303 -7.09 -4.12 -4.75
N ALA A 304 -7.02 -5.44 -4.87
CA ALA A 304 -6.84 -6.11 -6.15
C ALA A 304 -8.06 -5.92 -7.07
N ALA A 305 -7.84 -5.35 -8.24
CA ALA A 305 -8.78 -5.40 -9.36
C ALA A 305 -8.07 -5.56 -10.70
N TRP A 306 -6.95 -6.30 -10.68
CA TRP A 306 -6.31 -6.83 -11.86
C TRP A 306 -7.25 -7.76 -12.62
N ASP A 307 -7.15 -7.70 -13.94
CA ASP A 307 -7.49 -8.81 -14.80
C ASP A 307 -6.53 -9.97 -14.47
N THR A 308 -7.10 -11.07 -14.00
CA THR A 308 -6.33 -12.19 -13.46
C THR A 308 -5.47 -12.86 -14.53
N ASP A 309 -5.92 -12.87 -15.79
CA ASP A 309 -5.16 -13.49 -16.89
C ASP A 309 -3.96 -12.63 -17.26
N VAL A 310 -4.14 -11.30 -17.30
CA VAL A 310 -3.03 -10.35 -17.51
C VAL A 310 -1.98 -10.49 -16.42
N LEU A 311 -2.39 -10.46 -15.15
CA LEU A 311 -1.44 -10.56 -14.04
C LEU A 311 -0.76 -11.93 -14.00
N GLN A 312 -1.50 -13.03 -14.23
CA GLN A 312 -0.91 -14.36 -14.24
C GLN A 312 0.12 -14.50 -15.37
N GLN A 313 -0.16 -13.96 -16.56
CA GLN A 313 0.81 -13.94 -17.65
C GLN A 313 2.10 -13.20 -17.27
N ILE A 314 1.99 -12.07 -16.57
CA ILE A 314 3.14 -11.28 -16.11
C ILE A 314 3.95 -12.08 -15.08
N ILE A 315 3.28 -12.74 -14.12
CA ILE A 315 3.93 -13.63 -13.13
C ILE A 315 4.71 -14.75 -13.83
N ASP A 316 4.10 -15.38 -14.84
CA ASP A 316 4.70 -16.55 -15.49
C ASP A 316 5.91 -16.19 -16.37
N ASN A 317 5.90 -15.00 -17.00
CA ASN A 317 6.77 -14.68 -18.13
C ASN A 317 7.58 -13.39 -18.01
N CYS A 318 7.44 -12.60 -16.93
CA CYS A 318 8.12 -11.31 -16.83
C CYS A 318 9.25 -11.27 -15.80
N ASN A 319 10.44 -10.91 -16.28
CA ASN A 319 11.57 -10.50 -15.44
C ASN A 319 12.21 -9.22 -16.01
N ALA A 320 11.37 -8.23 -16.32
CA ALA A 320 11.82 -6.96 -16.87
C ALA A 320 12.61 -6.14 -15.82
N GLY A 321 12.56 -6.50 -14.54
CA GLY A 321 13.22 -5.77 -13.48
C GLY A 321 12.89 -4.28 -13.55
N SER A 322 13.92 -3.45 -13.39
CA SER A 322 13.78 -2.01 -13.36
C SER A 322 13.44 -1.38 -14.72
N ILE A 323 13.65 -2.06 -15.86
CA ILE A 323 13.25 -1.47 -17.16
C ILE A 323 11.74 -1.30 -17.28
N GLY A 324 10.96 -2.06 -16.50
CA GLY A 324 9.54 -1.81 -16.23
C GLY A 324 8.61 -2.90 -16.77
N MET A 325 7.46 -3.06 -16.12
CA MET A 325 6.41 -4.01 -16.51
C MET A 325 5.87 -3.71 -17.92
N ASP A 326 6.00 -2.46 -18.39
CA ASP A 326 5.67 -2.05 -19.75
C ASP A 326 6.58 -2.66 -20.85
N LYS A 327 7.60 -3.42 -20.43
CA LYS A 327 8.53 -4.16 -21.29
C LYS A 327 8.41 -5.67 -21.14
N CYS A 328 7.43 -6.17 -20.37
CA CYS A 328 7.18 -7.60 -20.28
C CYS A 328 6.80 -8.16 -21.66
N PRO A 329 7.29 -9.36 -22.03
CA PRO A 329 6.97 -9.96 -23.32
C PRO A 329 5.49 -10.35 -23.37
N GLY A 330 4.84 -10.02 -24.49
CA GLY A 330 3.50 -10.52 -24.81
C GLY A 330 2.34 -9.92 -24.00
N LEU A 331 2.55 -8.84 -23.22
CA LEU A 331 1.54 -8.22 -22.35
C LEU A 331 0.11 -8.31 -22.90
N LEU A 332 -0.72 -9.14 -22.25
CA LEU A 332 -2.14 -9.22 -22.53
C LEU A 332 -2.76 -7.83 -22.34
N LYS A 333 -3.64 -7.44 -23.28
CA LYS A 333 -4.30 -6.12 -23.35
C LYS A 333 -3.39 -4.91 -23.59
N GLY A 334 -2.07 -5.08 -23.59
CA GLY A 334 -1.10 -4.02 -23.95
C GLY A 334 -1.01 -2.89 -22.93
N LEU A 335 -0.46 -1.75 -23.36
CA LEU A 335 -0.22 -0.59 -22.51
C LEU A 335 -1.41 0.37 -22.48
N ASN A 336 -1.67 0.92 -21.30
CA ASN A 336 -2.54 2.06 -21.14
C ASN A 336 -1.79 3.33 -21.56
N THR A 337 -2.37 4.07 -22.51
CA THR A 337 -1.81 5.34 -23.01
C THR A 337 -2.53 6.56 -22.45
N ASN A 338 -3.60 6.38 -21.67
CA ASN A 338 -4.30 7.47 -21.00
C ASN A 338 -3.43 8.05 -19.89
N LYS A 339 -3.19 9.36 -19.95
CA LYS A 339 -2.39 10.12 -18.96
C LYS A 339 -3.22 11.07 -18.11
N ASP A 340 -4.53 11.13 -18.36
CA ASP A 340 -5.44 12.13 -17.82
C ASP A 340 -6.50 11.50 -16.88
N CYS A 341 -6.34 10.21 -16.54
CA CYS A 341 -7.25 9.54 -15.61
C CYS A 341 -7.13 10.13 -14.21
N THR A 342 -8.12 10.91 -13.82
CA THR A 342 -8.26 11.53 -12.50
C THR A 342 -9.74 11.46 -12.08
N ILE A 343 -9.99 11.53 -10.77
CA ILE A 343 -11.35 11.61 -10.23
C ILE A 343 -11.47 12.74 -9.20
N PRO A 344 -12.65 13.36 -9.06
CA PRO A 344 -12.87 14.30 -7.97
C PRO A 344 -12.84 13.58 -6.62
N SER A 345 -12.35 14.29 -5.59
CA SER A 345 -12.51 13.82 -4.21
C SER A 345 -13.99 13.73 -3.85
N PRO A 346 -14.48 12.62 -3.28
CA PRO A 346 -15.84 12.53 -2.76
C PRO A 346 -16.01 13.27 -1.43
N ILE A 347 -14.91 13.71 -0.82
CA ILE A 347 -14.89 14.49 0.42
C ILE A 347 -14.64 15.96 0.06
N ASP A 348 -15.56 16.83 0.45
CA ASP A 348 -15.43 18.29 0.32
C ASP A 348 -14.52 18.83 1.42
N GLU A 349 -13.22 18.72 1.18
CA GLU A 349 -12.17 19.17 2.11
C GLU A 349 -10.97 19.68 1.33
N LYS A 350 -10.42 20.81 1.76
CA LYS A 350 -9.21 21.37 1.16
C LYS A 350 -8.00 20.54 1.56
N THR A 351 -7.37 19.88 0.59
CA THR A 351 -6.13 19.12 0.79
C THR A 351 -4.92 19.77 0.10
N ASP A 352 -5.10 20.95 -0.50
CA ASP A 352 -4.11 21.63 -1.34
C ASP A 352 -3.78 23.06 -0.90
N GLY A 353 -2.73 23.61 -1.54
CA GLY A 353 -2.22 24.94 -1.22
C GLY A 353 -1.69 25.08 0.20
N ILE A 354 -1.67 26.31 0.70
CA ILE A 354 -1.28 26.61 2.07
C ILE A 354 -2.48 26.37 3.00
N LEU A 355 -2.25 25.62 4.07
CA LEU A 355 -3.26 25.19 5.05
C LEU A 355 -2.84 25.64 6.46
N ASP A 356 -3.80 26.12 7.26
CA ASP A 356 -3.55 26.48 8.67
C ASP A 356 -3.48 25.25 9.59
N LYS A 357 -4.05 24.13 9.16
CA LYS A 357 -4.09 22.83 9.85
C LYS A 357 -4.04 21.69 8.84
N LEU A 358 -3.57 20.52 9.25
CA LEU A 358 -3.69 19.32 8.43
C LEU A 358 -5.17 19.00 8.19
N PRO A 359 -5.54 18.47 7.00
CA PRO A 359 -6.90 18.00 6.76
C PRO A 359 -7.32 16.96 7.80
N GLY A 360 -8.58 16.96 8.19
CA GLY A 360 -9.13 16.18 9.30
C GLY A 360 -8.79 16.71 10.68
N ASP A 361 -8.23 17.91 10.77
CA ASP A 361 -7.78 18.53 12.02
C ASP A 361 -6.79 17.63 12.77
N ASN A 362 -5.99 16.88 12.00
CA ASN A 362 -5.07 15.90 12.55
C ASN A 362 -4.02 16.60 13.44
N PRO A 363 -3.96 16.28 14.74
CA PRO A 363 -2.97 16.84 15.63
C PRO A 363 -1.58 16.30 15.31
N LEU A 364 -0.55 17.12 15.51
CA LEU A 364 0.83 16.67 15.39
C LEU A 364 1.22 15.74 16.53
N GLY A 365 2.02 14.73 16.23
CA GLY A 365 2.69 13.88 17.21
C GLY A 365 3.87 13.14 16.61
N GLY A 366 4.72 12.61 17.49
CA GLY A 366 6.09 12.21 17.19
C GLY A 366 7.09 13.21 17.77
N TRP A 367 8.24 12.70 18.20
CA TRP A 367 9.36 13.50 18.75
C TRP A 367 8.91 14.58 19.77
N SER A 368 9.17 15.85 19.50
CA SER A 368 8.87 16.99 20.39
C SER A 368 7.38 17.22 20.63
N TYR A 369 6.51 16.66 19.78
CA TYR A 369 5.05 16.71 19.97
C TYR A 369 4.52 15.55 20.83
N GLY A 370 5.37 14.56 21.18
CA GLY A 370 4.98 13.40 21.97
C GLY A 370 4.02 12.46 21.24
N SER A 371 3.49 11.44 21.93
CA SER A 371 2.45 10.58 21.35
C SER A 371 1.21 11.41 21.02
N VAL A 372 0.57 11.14 19.87
CA VAL A 372 -0.74 11.71 19.56
C VAL A 372 -1.76 11.15 20.55
N VAL A 373 -2.13 11.91 21.59
CA VAL A 373 -3.20 11.53 22.52
C VAL A 373 -4.53 12.16 22.05
N GLY A 374 -5.11 11.58 21.00
CA GLY A 374 -6.56 11.52 20.71
C GLY A 374 -7.34 12.77 20.28
N SER A 375 -8.22 12.58 19.28
CA SER A 375 -9.60 13.12 19.29
C SER A 375 -10.52 12.29 18.35
N GLY A 376 -11.59 11.68 18.90
CA GLY A 376 -12.76 11.22 18.12
C GLY A 376 -13.08 9.71 18.13
N SER A 377 -13.90 9.29 19.10
CA SER A 377 -14.62 8.02 19.28
C SER A 377 -14.81 7.08 18.07
N GLY A 378 -14.27 5.86 18.19
CA GLY A 378 -14.55 4.71 17.32
C GLY A 378 -13.60 3.56 17.68
N GLY A 379 -14.07 2.59 18.45
CA GLY A 379 -13.24 1.57 19.09
C GLY A 379 -12.36 0.77 18.13
N GLY A 380 -11.05 0.92 18.27
CA GLY A 380 -10.02 0.03 17.74
C GLY A 380 -9.31 -0.65 18.91
N ALA A 381 -9.37 -1.98 18.94
CA ALA A 381 -8.84 -2.81 20.01
C ALA A 381 -7.36 -2.50 20.27
N ALA A 382 -7.05 -2.08 21.50
CA ALA A 382 -5.70 -2.12 22.03
C ALA A 382 -5.25 -3.58 22.10
N VAL A 383 -4.29 -3.97 21.27
CA VAL A 383 -3.55 -5.22 21.46
C VAL A 383 -2.74 -5.06 22.75
N LYS A 384 -3.23 -5.70 23.80
CA LYS A 384 -2.60 -5.76 25.12
C LYS A 384 -1.29 -6.54 24.99
N PRO A 385 -0.12 -6.01 25.44
CA PRO A 385 1.09 -6.81 25.52
C PRO A 385 0.91 -7.91 26.57
N ALA A 386 1.28 -9.14 26.23
CA ALA A 386 1.38 -10.24 27.19
C ALA A 386 2.46 -9.92 28.25
N PRO A 387 2.26 -10.28 29.53
CA PRO A 387 3.18 -9.89 30.60
C PRO A 387 4.46 -10.76 30.57
N SER A 388 5.61 -10.10 30.44
CA SER A 388 6.92 -10.69 30.71
C SER A 388 7.12 -10.80 32.23
N GLY A 389 6.96 -12.01 32.77
CA GLY A 389 7.36 -12.32 34.14
C GLY A 389 8.89 -12.41 34.25
N GLY A 390 9.53 -11.34 34.73
CA GLY A 390 10.93 -11.33 35.12
C GLY A 390 11.05 -11.02 36.61
N ALA A 391 11.02 -12.06 37.44
CA ALA A 391 11.38 -11.95 38.86
C ALA A 391 12.89 -12.16 38.99
N SER A 392 13.57 -11.11 39.45
CA SER A 392 14.98 -11.10 39.82
C SER A 392 15.18 -11.84 41.15
N ALA A 393 16.14 -12.77 41.24
CA ALA A 393 16.58 -13.31 42.52
C ALA A 393 18.08 -13.65 42.48
N SER A 394 18.80 -13.00 43.40
CA SER A 394 20.23 -13.12 43.69
C SER A 394 20.56 -14.43 44.41
N ALA A 395 21.70 -15.05 44.09
CA ALA A 395 22.38 -16.06 44.91
C ALA A 395 22.88 -15.42 46.23
N GLN A 396 23.17 -16.09 47.38
CA GLN A 396 23.60 -17.46 47.75
C GLN A 396 23.49 -17.59 49.33
N PRO A 397 24.08 -18.60 50.02
CA PRO A 397 23.56 -19.92 50.48
C PRO A 397 23.34 -20.07 52.01
N THR A 398 22.76 -21.21 52.48
CA THR A 398 23.46 -22.26 53.28
C THR A 398 22.52 -23.30 53.96
N SER A 399 22.91 -24.58 53.80
CA SER A 399 22.97 -25.70 54.78
C SER A 399 21.76 -26.55 55.24
N ALA A 400 22.03 -27.88 55.23
CA ALA A 400 21.54 -29.02 56.04
C ALA A 400 20.26 -29.77 55.58
N LYS A 401 20.38 -31.01 55.03
CA LYS A 401 20.27 -32.37 55.68
C LYS A 401 18.84 -32.68 56.20
N ALA A 402 18.20 -33.84 56.00
CA ALA A 402 18.59 -35.16 55.51
C ALA A 402 17.33 -36.04 55.20
N SER A 403 17.56 -37.10 54.40
CA SER A 403 16.95 -38.46 54.40
C SER A 403 15.44 -38.69 54.48
N ALA A 404 14.86 -39.37 53.48
CA ALA A 404 14.74 -40.84 53.43
C ALA A 404 13.81 -41.29 52.27
N ALA A 405 14.30 -42.22 51.45
CA ALA A 405 13.50 -43.18 50.66
C ALA A 405 13.35 -44.48 51.52
N PRO A 406 12.65 -45.58 51.15
CA PRO A 406 12.19 -46.06 49.83
C PRO A 406 10.68 -46.46 49.86
N SER A 407 9.99 -47.16 48.95
CA SER A 407 10.30 -48.18 47.93
C SER A 407 9.03 -48.44 47.10
N ASP A 408 9.24 -48.85 45.83
CA ASP A 408 8.53 -49.88 45.04
C ASP A 408 7.05 -49.79 44.60
N ALA A 409 6.94 -49.75 43.26
CA ALA A 409 6.25 -50.70 42.37
C ALA A 409 4.71 -50.69 42.14
N VAL A 410 4.36 -50.27 40.92
CA VAL A 410 3.48 -50.91 39.89
C VAL A 410 2.09 -51.43 40.32
N SER A 411 1.03 -50.90 39.68
CA SER A 411 0.06 -51.67 38.87
C SER A 411 -0.96 -50.77 38.15
N GLN A 412 -1.36 -51.24 36.97
CA GLN A 412 -2.31 -50.63 36.04
C GLN A 412 -3.78 -50.84 36.44
N GLU A 413 -4.60 -50.00 35.81
CA GLU A 413 -5.91 -50.30 35.21
C GLU A 413 -7.19 -49.83 35.92
N ASN A 414 -7.97 -49.11 35.10
CA ASN A 414 -9.42 -49.09 34.95
C ASN A 414 -10.20 -47.78 35.14
N VAL A 415 -10.91 -47.50 34.04
CA VAL A 415 -11.88 -46.46 33.70
C VAL A 415 -13.14 -46.58 34.59
N PRO A 416 -13.85 -45.47 34.85
CA PRO A 416 -15.21 -45.38 34.31
C PRO A 416 -15.60 -43.99 33.78
N LYS A 417 -16.38 -44.00 32.69
CA LYS A 417 -17.24 -42.89 32.18
C LYS A 417 -18.56 -42.87 32.98
N PRO A 418 -19.20 -41.70 33.18
CA PRO A 418 -20.51 -41.40 32.55
C PRO A 418 -20.57 -39.94 32.00
N SER A 419 -21.07 -39.67 30.79
CA SER A 419 -22.49 -39.31 30.44
C SER A 419 -22.94 -37.98 31.08
N SER A 420 -22.90 -36.84 30.37
CA SER A 420 -23.89 -36.28 29.41
C SER A 420 -24.98 -35.40 30.04
N THR A 421 -24.79 -34.08 29.93
CA THR A 421 -25.78 -32.98 29.87
C THR A 421 -24.95 -31.77 29.39
N GLY A 422 -25.26 -30.95 28.39
CA GLY A 422 -26.49 -30.65 27.68
C GLY A 422 -26.85 -29.19 27.89
N VAL A 423 -26.27 -28.25 27.11
CA VAL A 423 -26.90 -26.96 26.72
C VAL A 423 -26.26 -26.47 25.42
N ALA A 424 -27.03 -26.55 24.33
CA ALA A 424 -26.76 -25.85 23.08
C ALA A 424 -27.48 -24.50 23.12
N SER A 425 -26.79 -23.41 22.80
CA SER A 425 -27.39 -22.09 22.60
C SER A 425 -27.54 -21.83 21.11
N GLN A 426 -28.79 -21.80 20.65
CA GLN A 426 -29.18 -21.54 19.26
C GLN A 426 -29.26 -20.03 19.03
N LEU A 427 -28.58 -19.54 17.98
CA LEU A 427 -28.86 -18.24 17.37
C LEU A 427 -29.68 -18.46 16.08
N PRO A 428 -30.63 -17.56 15.74
CA PRO A 428 -31.58 -17.80 14.65
C PRO A 428 -30.97 -17.51 13.28
N VAL A 429 -31.17 -18.44 12.36
CA VAL A 429 -30.89 -18.32 10.91
C VAL A 429 -32.01 -17.48 10.27
N GLN A 430 -31.66 -16.37 9.62
CA GLN A 430 -32.57 -15.64 8.74
C GLN A 430 -32.48 -16.20 7.31
N GLN A 431 -33.64 -16.61 6.79
CA GLN A 431 -33.82 -17.15 5.44
C GLN A 431 -33.84 -16.03 4.39
N ALA A 432 -33.17 -16.28 3.27
CA ALA A 432 -33.20 -15.44 2.08
C ALA A 432 -34.54 -15.57 1.32
N PRO A 433 -35.04 -14.49 0.67
CA PRO A 433 -36.22 -14.59 -0.19
C PRO A 433 -35.91 -15.25 -1.54
N VAL A 434 -36.85 -16.10 -1.96
CA VAL A 434 -36.88 -16.86 -3.21
C VAL A 434 -37.37 -15.99 -4.37
N ASN A 435 -36.67 -16.04 -5.51
CA ASN A 435 -37.12 -15.51 -6.81
C ASN A 435 -38.02 -16.54 -7.53
N PRO A 436 -39.07 -16.11 -8.25
CA PRO A 436 -39.59 -16.83 -9.40
C PRO A 436 -39.13 -16.20 -10.73
N ALA A 437 -38.79 -17.05 -11.69
CA ALA A 437 -38.44 -16.71 -13.08
C ALA A 437 -39.70 -16.78 -14.01
N PRO A 438 -39.59 -16.66 -15.34
CA PRO A 438 -39.75 -15.41 -16.10
C PRO A 438 -40.91 -15.45 -17.12
N THR A 439 -41.33 -14.30 -17.67
CA THR A 439 -42.16 -14.28 -18.89
C THR A 439 -41.82 -13.07 -19.79
N GLU A 440 -41.17 -13.41 -20.91
CA GLU A 440 -41.30 -12.95 -22.30
C GLU A 440 -41.64 -11.48 -22.68
N ALA A 441 -40.64 -10.89 -23.37
CA ALA A 441 -40.62 -9.95 -24.51
C ALA A 441 -41.78 -8.98 -24.83
N ALA A 442 -41.43 -7.69 -25.02
CA ALA A 442 -41.63 -6.95 -26.29
C ALA A 442 -40.98 -5.53 -26.31
N GLN A 443 -40.07 -5.36 -27.26
CA GLN A 443 -39.77 -4.25 -28.19
C GLN A 443 -39.69 -2.75 -27.80
N GLU A 444 -38.65 -2.14 -28.41
CA GLU A 444 -38.32 -0.71 -28.55
C GLU A 444 -39.39 0.15 -29.25
N SER A 445 -39.44 1.44 -28.90
CA SER A 445 -39.62 2.51 -29.90
C SER A 445 -39.08 3.87 -29.40
N SER A 446 -38.43 4.59 -30.32
CA SER A 446 -37.95 5.97 -30.20
C SER A 446 -39.10 7.00 -30.41
N PRO A 447 -38.89 8.30 -30.11
CA PRO A 447 -39.98 9.23 -29.78
C PRO A 447 -40.53 10.03 -30.97
N ALA A 448 -41.76 10.51 -30.87
CA ALA A 448 -42.31 11.53 -31.77
C ALA A 448 -43.26 12.53 -31.07
N ALA A 449 -42.84 13.80 -31.15
CA ALA A 449 -43.56 15.09 -31.23
C ALA A 449 -44.99 15.30 -30.64
N ALA A 450 -45.11 16.42 -29.90
CA ALA A 450 -46.36 17.12 -29.56
C ALA A 450 -46.93 17.89 -30.80
N PRO A 451 -48.23 18.29 -30.85
CA PRO A 451 -48.70 19.46 -30.09
C PRO A 451 -50.23 19.57 -29.74
N THR A 452 -50.54 20.59 -28.92
CA THR A 452 -51.76 21.48 -28.86
C THR A 452 -53.08 21.10 -28.12
N SER A 453 -53.25 21.80 -26.99
CA SER A 453 -54.40 22.65 -26.53
C SER A 453 -55.65 22.11 -25.78
N LYS A 454 -55.75 22.54 -24.48
CA LYS A 454 -56.84 23.18 -23.67
C LYS A 454 -58.23 22.48 -23.57
N LEU A 455 -58.96 22.40 -22.43
CA LEU A 455 -58.88 22.83 -21.01
C LEU A 455 -60.02 22.12 -20.21
N GLY A 456 -59.86 21.92 -18.88
CA GLY A 456 -60.92 21.60 -17.88
C GLY A 456 -60.78 20.19 -17.26
N ASP A 457 -60.82 19.93 -15.94
CA ASP A 457 -61.26 20.68 -14.77
C ASP A 457 -60.52 20.16 -13.50
N LYS A 458 -60.59 20.94 -12.41
CA LYS A 458 -59.69 20.99 -11.24
C LYS A 458 -59.58 19.71 -10.35
N THR A 459 -58.35 19.43 -9.90
CA THR A 459 -58.06 18.94 -8.53
C THR A 459 -56.66 19.38 -8.08
N THR A 460 -56.60 19.98 -6.90
CA THR A 460 -55.46 20.67 -6.27
C THR A 460 -54.40 19.68 -5.74
N THR A 461 -53.10 19.86 -6.03
CA THR A 461 -51.98 19.48 -5.13
C THR A 461 -50.59 19.96 -5.60
N CYS A 462 -49.84 20.57 -4.65
CA CYS A 462 -48.39 20.90 -4.60
C CYS A 462 -47.65 21.45 -5.84
N GLU A 463 -47.47 22.77 -5.91
CA GLU A 463 -46.43 23.40 -6.76
C GLU A 463 -45.03 23.18 -6.16
N ARG A 464 -44.17 22.42 -6.85
CA ARG A 464 -42.71 22.56 -6.68
C ARG A 464 -42.25 23.80 -7.43
N LYS A 465 -41.84 24.84 -6.71
CA LYS A 465 -41.06 25.94 -7.29
C LYS A 465 -39.60 25.51 -7.43
N THR A 466 -39.21 25.11 -8.63
CA THR A 466 -37.79 25.01 -9.01
C THR A 466 -37.28 26.41 -9.33
N ARG A 467 -36.31 26.91 -8.56
CA ARG A 467 -35.62 28.17 -8.84
C ARG A 467 -34.26 27.85 -9.42
N THR A 468 -34.08 28.07 -10.72
CA THR A 468 -32.76 28.02 -11.36
C THR A 468 -31.99 29.28 -11.01
N VAL A 469 -30.85 29.13 -10.32
CA VAL A 469 -29.95 30.23 -9.99
C VAL A 469 -28.78 30.18 -10.97
N TRP A 470 -28.66 31.18 -11.83
CA TRP A 470 -27.49 31.38 -12.68
C TRP A 470 -26.50 32.30 -11.95
N LYS A 471 -25.27 31.83 -11.73
CA LYS A 471 -24.17 32.66 -11.25
C LYS A 471 -23.28 32.99 -12.45
N THR A 472 -23.38 34.21 -12.94
CA THR A 472 -22.42 34.75 -13.92
C THR A 472 -21.13 35.08 -13.17
N VAL A 473 -20.06 34.35 -13.47
CA VAL A 473 -18.70 34.68 -12.99
C VAL A 473 -18.00 35.44 -14.10
N THR A 474 -17.80 36.74 -13.92
CA THR A 474 -16.96 37.54 -14.80
C THR A 474 -15.50 37.31 -14.40
N VAL A 475 -14.75 36.63 -15.25
CA VAL A 475 -13.28 36.50 -15.10
C VAL A 475 -12.65 37.64 -15.89
N THR A 476 -12.08 38.61 -15.18
CA THR A 476 -11.22 39.63 -15.80
C THR A 476 -9.84 39.00 -15.96
N ALA A 477 -9.48 38.58 -17.18
CA ALA A 477 -8.11 38.24 -17.50
C ALA A 477 -7.30 39.54 -17.62
N SER A 478 -6.46 39.82 -16.62
CA SER A 478 -5.36 40.75 -16.80
C SER A 478 -4.24 39.99 -17.51
N GLU A 479 -3.96 40.34 -18.76
CA GLU A 479 -2.74 39.94 -19.46
C GLU A 479 -1.54 40.58 -18.73
N GLY A 480 -1.03 39.89 -17.73
CA GLY A 480 0.31 40.07 -17.20
C GLY A 480 1.23 39.09 -17.93
N ALA A 481 2.15 39.61 -18.72
CA ALA A 481 3.16 38.83 -19.41
C ALA A 481 4.04 38.07 -18.39
N GLU A 482 3.76 36.78 -18.20
CA GLU A 482 4.74 35.82 -17.67
C GLU A 482 5.31 35.04 -18.84
N SER A 483 6.63 35.17 -19.03
CA SER A 483 7.38 34.33 -19.93
C SER A 483 7.17 32.87 -19.53
N ALA A 484 6.63 32.08 -20.45
CA ALA A 484 6.60 30.64 -20.34
C ALA A 484 8.04 30.13 -20.19
N ALA A 485 8.46 29.84 -18.97
CA ALA A 485 9.61 29.00 -18.72
C ALA A 485 9.25 27.61 -19.25
N ALA A 486 9.91 27.21 -20.33
CA ALA A 486 9.76 25.90 -20.94
C ALA A 486 10.01 24.81 -19.88
N THR A 487 9.01 23.96 -19.64
CA THR A 487 9.17 22.69 -18.93
C THR A 487 10.22 21.84 -19.66
N PRO A 488 11.34 21.45 -19.03
CA PRO A 488 12.35 20.65 -19.71
C PRO A 488 11.90 19.19 -19.74
N VAL A 489 11.36 18.77 -20.87
CA VAL A 489 11.11 17.37 -21.26
C VAL A 489 12.39 16.51 -21.13
N GLU A 490 13.57 17.13 -21.06
CA GLU A 490 14.85 16.46 -20.80
C GLU A 490 14.99 15.84 -19.40
N GLU A 491 14.40 16.42 -18.33
CA GLU A 491 14.55 15.85 -16.98
C GLU A 491 13.84 14.50 -16.86
N TYR A 492 12.68 14.35 -17.50
CA TYR A 492 11.91 13.11 -17.51
C TYR A 492 12.60 11.99 -18.32
N VAL A 493 13.34 12.35 -19.37
CA VAL A 493 14.12 11.41 -20.18
C VAL A 493 15.44 11.04 -19.48
N LYS A 494 16.04 11.94 -18.70
CA LYS A 494 17.25 11.66 -17.90
C LYS A 494 16.95 10.82 -16.65
N ALA A 495 15.80 11.01 -16.01
CA ALA A 495 15.31 10.11 -14.95
C ALA A 495 15.20 8.63 -15.42
N ARG A 496 14.83 8.40 -16.70
CA ARG A 496 14.82 7.05 -17.31
C ARG A 496 16.21 6.42 -17.46
N ARG A 497 17.28 7.21 -17.61
CA ARG A 497 18.67 6.69 -17.63
C ARG A 497 19.16 6.31 -16.23
N HIS A 498 18.65 6.91 -15.15
CA HIS A 498 19.10 6.65 -13.78
C HIS A 498 18.62 5.36 -13.14
N VAL A 499 17.51 4.81 -13.65
CA VAL A 499 17.10 3.43 -13.36
C VAL A 499 18.23 2.43 -13.64
N HIS A 500 19.11 2.75 -14.59
CA HIS A 500 20.26 1.95 -14.97
C HIS A 500 21.41 1.99 -13.93
N ASP A 501 21.60 3.08 -13.19
CA ASP A 501 22.63 3.19 -12.13
C ASP A 501 22.17 2.63 -10.78
N HIS A 502 20.85 2.57 -10.54
CA HIS A 502 20.27 1.84 -9.42
C HIS A 502 20.62 0.32 -9.45
N MET A 503 20.98 -0.21 -10.64
CA MET A 503 21.42 -1.59 -10.86
C MET A 503 22.75 -1.94 -10.18
N HIS A 504 23.62 -0.96 -9.91
CA HIS A 504 24.93 -1.22 -9.31
C HIS A 504 24.87 -1.41 -7.79
N ARG A 505 23.94 -0.74 -7.09
CA ARG A 505 23.81 -0.81 -5.62
C ARG A 505 23.04 -2.04 -5.13
N HIS A 506 22.17 -2.64 -5.95
CA HIS A 506 21.54 -3.94 -5.61
C HIS A 506 22.42 -5.15 -5.92
N ARG A 507 23.48 -4.98 -6.74
CA ARG A 507 24.47 -6.04 -6.99
C ARG A 507 25.54 -6.14 -5.91
N SER A 508 25.79 -5.09 -5.13
CA SER A 508 26.83 -5.08 -4.08
C SER A 508 26.45 -5.83 -2.80
N ASN A 509 25.18 -6.24 -2.63
CA ASN A 509 24.75 -7.09 -1.51
C ASN A 509 24.82 -8.60 -1.82
N ARG A 510 25.56 -9.00 -2.85
CA ARG A 510 26.00 -10.39 -3.04
C ARG A 510 27.44 -10.55 -2.56
N LYS A 511 27.61 -10.73 -1.26
CA LYS A 511 28.64 -11.59 -0.68
C LYS A 511 28.04 -12.42 0.43
#